data_AF-A0A7V9SKI1-F1
#
_entry.id   AF-A0A7V9SKI1-F1
#
_cell.length_a   1.000
_cell.length_b   1.000
_cell.length_c   1.000
_cell.angle_alpha   90.00
_cell.angle_beta   90.00
_cell.angle_gamma   90.00
#
_symmetry.space_group_name_H-M   'P 1'
#
loop_
_entity.id
_entity.type
_entity.pdbx_description
1 polymer ?
#
loop_
_entity_poly.entity_id
_entity_poly.type
_entity_poly.pdbx_seq_one_letter_code
_entity_poly.pdbx_strand_id
1 'polypeptide(L)'
;YFTDTYQAMPLHGYTRMFERILSHPNIKIMLNTDYHEIEGSIPYSQVVFTGPIDEYFDYRFGKLPYRSLQFKFETLSVSQHQPVAVVNYPNDYAFTRVTEIKQITGQDHQKTTLVAEYPQAEGDPYYPVPRPENAALYKRYQELAEATEGVHFVGRLATYKYYNMDQVVAQALATYSRIVGQPRRELLGA
;
A
#
# COMPACT_ATOMS: atom_id res chain seq x y z
N TYR A 1 -7.66 -16.99 -8.11
CA TYR A 1 -6.51 -16.97 -9.05
C TYR A 1 -6.57 -15.67 -9.82
N PHE A 2 -5.42 -15.00 -10.01
CA PHE A 2 -5.33 -13.79 -10.83
C PHE A 2 -5.41 -14.20 -12.30
N THR A 3 -6.39 -13.65 -13.02
CA THR A 3 -6.62 -13.91 -14.44
C THR A 3 -6.30 -12.69 -15.29
N ASP A 4 -5.55 -11.75 -14.72
CA ASP A 4 -5.15 -10.51 -15.35
C ASP A 4 -4.26 -10.78 -16.57
N THR A 5 -4.42 -9.96 -17.62
CA THR A 5 -3.67 -10.07 -18.88
C THR A 5 -2.17 -9.94 -18.70
N TYR A 6 -1.73 -9.09 -17.75
CA TYR A 6 -0.32 -8.84 -17.48
C TYR A 6 0.02 -9.26 -16.06
N GLN A 7 0.84 -10.30 -15.92
CA GLN A 7 1.32 -10.80 -14.64
C GLN A 7 2.84 -10.92 -14.70
N ALA A 8 3.54 -10.03 -14.00
CA ALA A 8 4.99 -9.99 -13.96
C ALA A 8 5.48 -9.38 -12.64
N MET A 9 6.68 -9.77 -12.24
CA MET A 9 7.41 -9.15 -11.13
C MET A 9 8.45 -8.18 -11.67
N PRO A 10 8.74 -7.06 -10.98
CA PRO A 10 9.86 -6.20 -11.36
C PRO A 10 11.16 -7.00 -11.31
N LEU A 11 11.91 -7.02 -12.41
CA LEU A 11 13.11 -7.84 -12.59
C LEU A 11 14.16 -7.69 -11.48
N HIS A 12 14.25 -6.49 -10.89
CA HIS A 12 15.20 -6.17 -9.82
C HIS A 12 14.50 -5.80 -8.49
N GLY A 13 13.25 -6.24 -8.31
CA GLY A 13 12.44 -5.94 -7.14
C GLY A 13 11.83 -4.54 -7.13
N TYR A 14 10.86 -4.34 -6.23
CA TYR A 14 10.09 -3.10 -6.14
C TYR A 14 10.92 -1.90 -5.72
N THR A 15 11.88 -2.04 -4.81
CA THR A 15 12.73 -0.91 -4.37
C THR A 15 13.46 -0.28 -5.55
N ARG A 16 14.10 -1.08 -6.41
CA ARG A 16 14.80 -0.58 -7.61
C ARG A 16 13.84 0.09 -8.61
N MET A 17 12.57 -0.31 -8.63
CA MET A 17 11.53 0.35 -9.43
C MET A 17 11.17 1.71 -8.82
N PHE A 18 10.92 1.78 -7.52
CA PHE A 18 10.61 3.03 -6.82
C PHE A 18 11.76 4.04 -6.85
N GLU A 19 13.01 3.60 -6.71
CA GLU A 19 14.19 4.46 -6.91
C GLU A 19 14.15 5.17 -8.26
N ARG A 20 13.79 4.45 -9.34
CA ARG A 20 13.68 5.04 -10.68
C ARG A 20 12.52 6.01 -10.78
N ILE A 21 11.36 5.67 -10.21
CA ILE A 21 10.17 6.54 -10.18
C ILE A 21 10.48 7.86 -9.47
N LEU A 22 11.25 7.81 -8.38
CA LEU A 22 11.56 8.97 -7.55
C LEU A 22 12.88 9.68 -7.95
N SER A 23 13.59 9.18 -8.96
CA SER A 23 14.89 9.71 -9.41
C SER A 23 14.71 10.90 -10.37
N HIS A 24 14.08 11.97 -9.88
CA HIS A 24 13.96 13.23 -10.62
C HIS A 24 14.50 14.38 -9.75
N PRO A 25 15.27 15.35 -10.29
CA PRO A 25 15.88 16.43 -9.49
C PRO A 25 14.86 17.28 -8.70
N ASN A 26 13.61 17.33 -9.16
CA ASN A 26 12.52 18.04 -8.51
C ASN A 26 11.87 17.27 -7.34
N ILE A 27 12.21 15.99 -7.16
CA ILE A 27 11.69 15.16 -6.08
C ILE A 27 12.72 15.17 -4.94
N LYS A 28 12.28 15.57 -3.76
CA LYS A 28 13.06 15.46 -2.51
C LYS A 28 12.41 14.39 -1.64
N ILE A 29 13.23 13.54 -1.04
CA ILE A 29 12.76 12.42 -0.22
C ILE A 29 13.24 12.66 1.20
N MET A 30 12.31 12.58 2.14
CA MET A 30 12.56 12.60 3.58
C MET A 30 11.99 11.30 4.15
N LEU A 31 12.82 10.51 4.83
CA LEU A 31 12.45 9.21 5.41
C LEU A 31 12.48 9.33 6.93
N ASN A 32 11.78 8.43 7.63
CA ASN A 32 11.69 8.43 9.09
C ASN A 32 11.18 9.78 9.63
N THR A 33 10.07 10.26 9.07
CA THR A 33 9.48 11.56 9.39
C THR A 33 7.98 11.44 9.27
N ASP A 34 7.27 11.68 10.37
CA ASP A 34 5.83 11.83 10.34
C ASP A 34 5.49 13.21 9.74
N TYR A 35 4.45 13.26 8.90
CA TYR A 35 4.00 14.52 8.32
C TYR A 35 3.60 15.53 9.41
N HIS A 36 2.94 15.09 10.47
CA HIS A 36 2.46 15.96 11.55
C HIS A 36 3.62 16.63 12.32
N GLU A 37 4.81 16.03 12.32
CA GLU A 37 6.01 16.62 12.95
C GLU A 37 6.58 17.80 12.16
N ILE A 38 6.32 17.85 10.84
CA ILE A 38 6.86 18.86 9.93
C ILE A 38 5.78 19.77 9.33
N GLU A 39 4.51 19.54 9.67
CA GLU A 39 3.39 20.34 9.21
C GLU A 39 3.61 21.82 9.59
N GLY A 40 3.49 22.71 8.61
CA GLY A 40 3.79 24.14 8.76
C GLY A 40 5.28 24.52 8.80
N SER A 41 6.20 23.56 8.97
CA SER A 41 7.65 23.83 9.00
C SER A 41 8.27 23.93 7.61
N ILE A 42 7.70 23.25 6.61
CA ILE A 42 8.13 23.28 5.21
C ILE A 42 7.03 23.93 4.37
N PRO A 43 7.31 25.01 3.62
CA PRO A 43 6.33 25.62 2.74
C PRO A 43 5.92 24.68 1.60
N TYR A 44 4.62 24.51 1.39
CA TYR A 44 4.04 23.75 0.28
C TYR A 44 2.77 24.41 -0.25
N SER A 45 2.40 24.14 -1.49
CA SER A 45 1.17 24.67 -2.11
C SER A 45 -0.03 23.72 -1.99
N GLN A 46 0.21 22.42 -2.06
CA GLN A 46 -0.81 21.37 -1.96
C GLN A 46 -0.20 20.14 -1.29
N VAL A 47 -1.06 19.30 -0.70
CA VAL A 47 -0.68 18.04 -0.07
C VAL A 47 -1.34 16.88 -0.82
N VAL A 48 -0.58 15.82 -1.07
CA VAL A 48 -1.14 14.51 -1.44
C VAL A 48 -0.96 13.59 -0.25
N PHE A 49 -2.05 13.28 0.44
CA PHE A 49 -2.03 12.45 1.65
C PHE A 49 -2.42 11.01 1.31
N THR A 50 -1.61 10.05 1.78
CA THR A 50 -1.79 8.62 1.48
C THR A 50 -1.87 7.71 2.72
N GLY A 51 -1.74 8.29 3.92
CA GLY A 51 -1.88 7.61 5.21
C GLY A 51 -3.34 7.36 5.61
N PRO A 52 -3.59 6.84 6.81
CA PRO A 52 -4.96 6.62 7.33
C PRO A 52 -5.75 7.94 7.41
N ILE A 53 -6.91 7.97 6.76
CA ILE A 53 -7.75 9.19 6.71
C ILE A 53 -8.25 9.62 8.10
N ASP A 54 -8.52 8.66 8.97
CA ASP A 54 -8.96 8.90 10.34
C ASP A 54 -7.85 9.54 11.18
N GLU A 55 -6.60 9.13 10.98
CA GLU A 55 -5.42 9.73 11.63
C GLU A 55 -5.22 11.18 11.22
N TYR A 56 -5.33 11.48 9.92
CA TYR A 56 -5.21 12.86 9.41
C TYR A 56 -6.17 13.85 10.11
N PHE A 57 -7.34 13.37 10.53
CA PHE A 57 -8.35 14.17 11.23
C PHE A 57 -8.39 13.88 12.74
N ASP A 58 -7.25 13.53 13.35
CA ASP A 58 -7.07 13.29 14.79
C ASP A 58 -8.07 12.29 15.39
N TYR A 59 -8.50 11.32 14.60
CA TYR A 59 -9.50 10.32 14.98
C TYR A 59 -10.80 10.94 15.54
N ARG A 60 -11.18 12.15 15.10
CA ARG A 60 -12.29 12.93 15.66
C ARG A 60 -13.66 12.25 15.63
N PHE A 61 -13.84 11.22 14.80
CA PHE A 61 -15.06 10.40 14.75
C PHE A 61 -14.86 8.98 15.28
N GLY A 62 -13.68 8.67 15.81
CA GLY A 62 -13.22 7.35 16.19
C GLY A 62 -12.28 6.72 15.16
N LYS A 63 -11.51 5.72 15.59
CA LYS A 63 -10.57 4.99 14.72
C LYS A 63 -11.32 4.14 13.69
N LEU A 64 -10.90 4.21 12.43
CA LEU A 64 -11.36 3.27 11.41
C LEU A 64 -10.71 1.90 11.65
N PRO A 65 -11.48 0.79 11.67
CA PRO A 65 -10.88 -0.52 11.89
C PRO A 65 -10.03 -0.96 10.71
N TYR A 66 -8.79 -1.36 10.98
CA TYR A 66 -7.93 -2.06 10.02
C TYR A 66 -7.52 -3.42 10.60
N ARG A 67 -7.27 -4.39 9.72
CA ARG A 67 -6.55 -5.61 10.07
C ARG A 67 -5.07 -5.39 9.87
N SER A 68 -4.29 -5.85 10.84
CA SER A 68 -2.85 -5.87 10.78
C SER A 68 -2.32 -7.28 10.51
N LEU A 69 -1.00 -7.40 10.31
CA LEU A 69 -0.27 -8.63 10.08
C LEU A 69 1.04 -8.59 10.84
N GLN A 70 1.43 -9.74 11.38
CA GLN A 70 2.79 -9.99 11.82
C GLN A 70 3.46 -10.97 10.84
N PHE A 71 4.67 -10.65 10.44
CA PHE A 71 5.46 -11.47 9.53
C PHE A 71 6.59 -12.17 10.29
N LYS A 72 6.67 -13.50 10.17
CA LYS A 72 7.79 -14.29 10.70
C LYS A 72 8.62 -14.83 9.55
N PHE A 73 9.87 -14.39 9.48
CA PHE A 73 10.84 -14.81 8.48
C PHE A 73 11.65 -16.01 8.99
N GLU A 74 11.89 -16.97 8.11
CA GLU A 74 12.77 -18.11 8.37
C GLU A 74 13.62 -18.39 7.13
N THR A 75 14.92 -18.60 7.32
CA THR A 75 15.84 -18.96 6.24
C THR A 75 16.30 -20.40 6.41
N LEU A 76 16.07 -21.22 5.40
CA LEU A 76 16.40 -22.63 5.38
C LEU A 76 17.61 -22.90 4.48
N SER A 77 18.47 -23.84 4.88
CA SER A 77 19.65 -24.29 4.12
C SER A 77 19.28 -25.30 3.02
N VAL A 78 18.23 -25.00 2.25
CA VAL A 78 17.79 -25.75 1.07
C VAL A 78 17.44 -24.77 -0.06
N SER A 79 17.58 -25.20 -1.31
CA SER A 79 17.32 -24.35 -2.48
C SER A 79 15.83 -24.07 -2.69
N GLN A 80 14.95 -25.01 -2.34
CA GLN A 80 13.50 -24.88 -2.44
C GLN A 80 12.84 -25.68 -1.31
N HIS A 81 11.83 -25.09 -0.64
CA HIS A 81 11.10 -25.74 0.44
C HIS A 81 9.66 -26.14 0.07
N GLN A 82 8.95 -25.30 -0.69
CA GLN A 82 7.55 -25.53 -1.06
C GLN A 82 7.42 -25.84 -2.56
N PRO A 83 6.36 -26.54 -3.00
CA PRO A 83 6.14 -26.81 -4.43
C PRO A 83 5.69 -25.57 -5.22
N VAL A 84 5.20 -24.54 -4.53
CA VAL A 84 4.70 -23.29 -5.10
C VAL A 84 5.07 -22.10 -4.20
N ALA A 85 5.01 -20.90 -4.76
CA ALA A 85 5.40 -19.68 -4.06
C ALA A 85 4.58 -19.37 -2.79
N VAL A 86 3.30 -19.73 -2.75
CA VAL A 86 2.41 -19.45 -1.61
C VAL A 86 1.55 -20.67 -1.33
N VAL A 87 1.59 -21.16 -0.09
CA VAL A 87 0.70 -22.22 0.39
C VAL A 87 -0.19 -21.66 1.49
N ASN A 88 -1.50 -21.81 1.34
CA ASN A 88 -2.50 -21.38 2.32
C ASN A 88 -2.84 -22.54 3.27
N TYR A 89 -3.06 -22.23 4.55
CA TYR A 89 -3.41 -23.18 5.60
C TYR A 89 -4.76 -22.79 6.21
N PRO A 90 -5.88 -23.14 5.56
CA PRO A 90 -7.20 -22.67 5.97
C PRO A 90 -7.72 -23.30 7.26
N ASN A 91 -7.24 -24.50 7.61
CA ASN A 91 -7.78 -25.31 8.70
C ASN A 91 -6.74 -25.64 9.78
N ASP A 92 -5.47 -25.29 9.56
CA ASP A 92 -4.34 -25.71 10.36
C ASP A 92 -3.46 -24.51 10.71
N TYR A 93 -2.79 -24.57 11.86
CA TYR A 93 -1.86 -23.55 12.38
C TYR A 93 -2.51 -22.19 12.71
N ALA A 94 -1.70 -21.28 13.28
CA ALA A 94 -2.11 -19.93 13.65
C ALA A 94 -1.80 -18.88 12.57
N PHE A 95 -0.93 -19.20 11.60
CA PHE A 95 -0.67 -18.37 10.43
C PHE A 95 -1.62 -18.76 9.30
N THR A 96 -1.92 -17.83 8.40
CA THR A 96 -2.86 -18.09 7.28
C THR A 96 -2.19 -18.70 6.06
N ARG A 97 -0.91 -18.36 5.82
CA ARG A 97 -0.13 -18.83 4.69
C ARG A 97 1.37 -18.70 4.92
N VAL A 98 2.13 -19.44 4.12
CA VAL A 98 3.59 -19.32 4.02
C VAL A 98 3.99 -18.99 2.59
N THR A 99 4.77 -17.92 2.44
CA THR A 99 5.29 -17.45 1.16
C THR A 99 6.79 -17.79 1.04
N GLU A 100 7.19 -18.48 -0.03
CA GLU A 100 8.58 -18.71 -0.39
C GLU A 100 9.06 -17.66 -1.41
N ILE A 101 9.84 -16.69 -0.94
CA ILE A 101 10.12 -15.44 -1.66
C ILE A 101 10.87 -15.70 -2.97
N LYS A 102 11.79 -16.67 -3.00
CA LYS A 102 12.58 -17.00 -4.19
C LYS A 102 11.74 -17.45 -5.38
N GLN A 103 10.63 -18.15 -5.13
CA GLN A 103 9.73 -18.58 -6.20
C GLN A 103 8.97 -17.41 -6.83
N ILE A 104 8.77 -16.33 -6.07
CA ILE A 104 8.18 -15.09 -6.59
C ILE A 104 9.22 -14.30 -7.38
N THR A 105 10.43 -14.15 -6.85
CA THR A 105 11.47 -13.29 -7.44
C THR A 105 12.24 -13.95 -8.57
N GLY A 106 12.25 -15.28 -8.65
CA GLY A 106 13.10 -16.03 -9.57
C GLY A 106 14.58 -16.03 -9.19
N GLN A 107 14.92 -15.64 -7.95
CA GLN A 107 16.31 -15.59 -7.49
C GLN A 107 16.91 -17.01 -7.38
N ASP A 108 18.07 -17.22 -8.01
CA ASP A 108 18.88 -18.42 -7.83
C ASP A 108 19.79 -18.31 -6.61
N HIS A 109 19.67 -19.28 -5.69
CA HIS A 109 20.43 -19.30 -4.44
C HIS A 109 20.38 -20.69 -3.77
N GLN A 110 21.41 -21.06 -3.00
CA GLN A 110 21.48 -22.36 -2.31
C GLN A 110 20.60 -22.48 -1.06
N LYS A 111 20.14 -21.33 -0.55
CA LYS A 111 19.20 -21.22 0.57
C LYS A 111 17.88 -20.62 0.11
N THR A 112 16.84 -20.72 0.93
CA THR A 112 15.53 -20.11 0.68
C THR A 112 15.01 -19.40 1.92
N THR A 113 14.18 -18.38 1.72
CA THR A 113 13.54 -17.62 2.81
C THR A 113 12.04 -17.73 2.67
N LEU A 114 11.41 -18.12 3.79
CA LEU A 114 9.99 -18.25 3.97
C LEU A 114 9.47 -17.09 4.82
N VAL A 115 8.21 -16.73 4.59
CA VAL A 115 7.47 -15.75 5.39
C VAL A 115 6.14 -16.35 5.79
N ALA A 116 5.93 -16.57 7.08
CA ALA A 116 4.64 -16.92 7.64
C ALA A 116 3.88 -15.65 8.06
N GLU A 117 2.60 -15.55 7.70
CA GLU A 117 1.75 -14.39 7.94
C GLU A 117 0.72 -14.68 9.05
N TYR A 118 0.77 -13.92 10.14
CA TYR A 118 -0.12 -14.04 11.28
C TYR A 118 -1.08 -12.84 11.33
N PRO A 119 -2.41 -13.05 11.25
CA PRO A 119 -3.39 -11.99 11.40
C PRO A 119 -3.29 -11.33 12.77
N GLN A 120 -3.26 -10.00 12.80
CA GLN A 120 -3.24 -9.22 14.04
C GLN A 120 -4.43 -8.26 14.10
N ALA A 121 -4.90 -8.00 15.33
CA ALA A 121 -5.91 -6.98 15.59
C ALA A 121 -5.29 -5.58 15.68
N GLU A 122 -4.07 -5.49 16.17
CA GLU A 122 -3.33 -4.24 16.39
C GLU A 122 -2.00 -4.25 15.61
N GLY A 123 -1.46 -3.06 15.35
CA GLY A 123 -0.26 -2.85 14.52
C GLY A 123 -0.57 -2.01 13.29
N ASP A 124 0.36 -2.00 12.33
CA ASP A 124 0.24 -1.20 11.11
C ASP A 124 -1.02 -1.57 10.30
N PRO A 125 -1.73 -0.58 9.72
CA PRO A 125 -2.95 -0.83 8.98
C PRO A 125 -2.67 -1.42 7.60
N TYR A 126 -2.92 -2.73 7.41
CA TYR A 126 -2.74 -3.38 6.10
C TYR A 126 -4.03 -3.49 5.28
N TYR A 127 -5.14 -3.85 5.92
CA TYR A 127 -6.41 -4.07 5.23
C TYR A 127 -7.56 -3.32 5.92
N PRO A 128 -8.37 -2.53 5.18
CA PRO A 128 -9.64 -2.04 5.71
C PRO A 128 -10.56 -3.22 6.04
N VAL A 129 -11.51 -3.02 6.95
CA VAL A 129 -12.47 -4.06 7.37
C VAL A 129 -13.86 -3.70 6.80
N PRO A 130 -14.26 -4.23 5.62
CA PRO A 130 -15.49 -3.82 4.96
C PRO A 130 -16.69 -4.34 5.74
N ARG A 131 -17.38 -3.43 6.44
CA ARG A 131 -18.63 -3.67 7.16
C ARG A 131 -19.52 -2.43 7.09
N PRO A 132 -20.85 -2.55 7.16
CA PRO A 132 -21.76 -1.40 7.08
C PRO A 132 -21.42 -0.27 8.07
N GLU A 133 -21.10 -0.62 9.31
CA GLU A 133 -20.75 0.34 10.37
C GLU A 133 -19.43 1.10 10.05
N ASN A 134 -18.44 0.41 9.49
CA ASN A 134 -17.17 1.02 9.12
C ASN A 134 -17.29 1.89 7.86
N ALA A 135 -18.15 1.49 6.92
CA ALA A 135 -18.47 2.30 5.75
C ALA A 135 -19.18 3.60 6.15
N ALA A 136 -20.10 3.54 7.12
CA ALA A 136 -20.76 4.72 7.67
C ALA A 136 -19.78 5.65 8.39
N LEU A 137 -18.84 5.10 9.16
CA LEU A 137 -17.76 5.90 9.79
C LEU A 137 -16.84 6.54 8.74
N TYR A 138 -16.38 5.76 7.75
CA TYR A 138 -15.53 6.27 6.67
C TYR A 138 -16.21 7.40 5.90
N LYS A 139 -17.52 7.29 5.64
CA LYS A 139 -18.27 8.35 4.93
C LYS A 139 -18.14 9.72 5.61
N ARG A 140 -18.14 9.77 6.95
CA ARG A 140 -17.97 11.02 7.69
C ARG A 140 -16.57 11.62 7.49
N TYR A 141 -15.54 10.78 7.46
CA TYR A 141 -14.18 11.22 7.14
C TYR A 141 -14.04 11.62 5.67
N GLN A 142 -14.71 10.91 4.76
CA GLN A 142 -14.74 11.23 3.34
C GLN A 142 -15.35 12.62 3.11
N GLU A 143 -16.46 12.95 3.78
CA GLU A 143 -17.08 14.28 3.70
C GLU A 143 -16.13 15.40 4.18
N LEU A 144 -15.33 15.15 5.23
CA LEU A 144 -14.28 16.09 5.66
C LEU A 144 -13.15 16.22 4.64
N ALA A 145 -12.68 15.10 4.11
CA ALA A 145 -11.65 15.09 3.08
C ALA A 145 -12.07 15.86 1.82
N GLU A 146 -13.32 15.70 1.38
CA GLU A 146 -13.89 16.43 0.24
C GLU A 146 -14.02 17.93 0.49
N ALA A 147 -14.24 18.34 1.75
CA ALA A 147 -14.29 19.73 2.16
C ALA A 147 -12.92 20.36 2.49
N THR A 148 -11.85 19.55 2.56
CA THR A 148 -10.51 20.02 2.92
C THR A 148 -9.79 20.55 1.67
N GLU A 149 -9.68 21.87 1.57
CA GLU A 149 -9.01 22.52 0.44
C GLU A 149 -7.49 22.28 0.45
N GLY A 150 -6.90 22.17 -0.75
CA GLY A 150 -5.45 22.02 -0.90
C GLY A 150 -4.89 20.63 -0.55
N VAL A 151 -5.73 19.67 -0.15
CA VAL A 151 -5.31 18.31 0.24
C VAL A 151 -6.02 17.27 -0.62
N HIS A 152 -5.25 16.34 -1.19
CA HIS A 152 -5.75 15.26 -2.03
C HIS A 152 -5.52 13.91 -1.36
N PHE A 153 -6.61 13.24 -0.98
CA PHE A 153 -6.56 11.91 -0.35
C PHE A 153 -6.52 10.81 -1.42
N VAL A 154 -5.44 10.02 -1.44
CA VAL A 154 -5.18 9.02 -2.49
C VAL A 154 -4.63 7.73 -1.89
N GLY A 155 -4.98 6.59 -2.47
CA GLY A 155 -4.43 5.29 -2.07
C GLY A 155 -5.29 4.53 -1.07
N ARG A 156 -4.80 3.34 -0.70
CA ARG A 156 -5.53 2.34 0.10
C ARG A 156 -6.05 2.90 1.43
N LEU A 157 -5.18 3.55 2.20
CA LEU A 157 -5.48 4.00 3.55
C LEU A 157 -6.32 5.29 3.54
N ALA A 158 -5.88 6.29 2.76
CA ALA A 158 -6.57 7.57 2.66
C ALA A 158 -7.99 7.45 2.07
N THR A 159 -8.27 6.38 1.32
CA THR A 159 -9.61 6.13 0.76
C THR A 159 -10.32 4.91 1.32
N TYR A 160 -9.76 4.29 2.37
CA TYR A 160 -10.32 3.12 3.07
C TYR A 160 -10.82 2.00 2.14
N LYS A 161 -10.04 1.69 1.10
CA LYS A 161 -10.43 0.73 0.04
C LYS A 161 -9.42 -0.37 -0.11
N TYR A 162 -9.90 -1.61 -0.26
CA TYR A 162 -9.04 -2.73 -0.56
C TYR A 162 -8.63 -2.71 -2.04
N TYR A 163 -7.48 -2.08 -2.31
CA TYR A 163 -6.89 -2.00 -3.65
C TYR A 163 -5.67 -2.90 -3.85
N ASN A 164 -5.54 -3.46 -5.05
CA ASN A 164 -4.28 -3.99 -5.59
C ASN A 164 -3.36 -2.85 -6.06
N MET A 165 -2.09 -3.17 -6.35
CA MET A 165 -1.08 -2.17 -6.74
C MET A 165 -1.45 -1.43 -8.03
N ASP A 166 -1.92 -2.14 -9.05
CA ASP A 166 -2.34 -1.57 -10.34
C ASP A 166 -3.49 -0.58 -10.18
N GLN A 167 -4.45 -0.88 -9.29
CA GLN A 167 -5.59 -0.02 -9.00
C GLN A 167 -5.14 1.27 -8.30
N VAL A 168 -4.19 1.20 -7.37
CA VAL A 168 -3.60 2.40 -6.72
C VAL A 168 -2.83 3.24 -7.74
N VAL A 169 -2.06 2.62 -8.63
CA VAL A 169 -1.35 3.34 -9.71
C VAL A 169 -2.35 4.04 -10.63
N ALA A 170 -3.44 3.36 -11.03
CA ALA A 170 -4.48 3.97 -11.85
C ALA A 170 -5.18 5.13 -11.13
N GLN A 171 -5.46 5.00 -9.82
CA GLN A 171 -6.04 6.05 -9.00
C GLN A 171 -5.11 7.28 -8.89
N ALA A 172 -3.81 7.06 -8.71
CA ALA A 172 -2.82 8.13 -8.64
C ALA A 172 -2.76 8.91 -9.96
N LEU A 173 -2.71 8.20 -11.10
CA LEU A 173 -2.70 8.84 -12.43
C LEU A 173 -3.99 9.62 -12.69
N ALA A 174 -5.15 9.08 -12.33
CA ALA A 174 -6.42 9.78 -12.45
C ALA A 174 -6.48 11.03 -11.54
N THR A 175 -5.86 10.97 -10.36
CA THR A 175 -5.79 12.12 -9.45
C THR A 175 -4.86 13.20 -9.99
N TYR A 176 -3.70 12.83 -10.51
CA TYR A 176 -2.80 13.76 -11.18
C TYR A 176 -3.49 14.50 -12.34
N SER A 177 -4.24 13.78 -13.20
CA SER A 177 -5.05 14.39 -14.27
C SER A 177 -6.04 15.44 -13.76
N ARG A 178 -6.70 15.19 -12.62
CA ARG A 178 -7.62 16.17 -12.00
C ARG A 178 -6.88 17.38 -11.46
N ILE A 179 -5.73 17.18 -10.82
CA ILE A 179 -4.92 18.27 -10.23
C ILE A 179 -4.42 19.23 -11.32
N VAL A 180 -3.92 18.70 -12.43
CA VAL A 180 -3.36 19.51 -13.53
C VAL A 180 -4.42 19.97 -14.55
N GLY A 181 -5.67 19.54 -14.39
CA GLY A 181 -6.76 19.90 -15.29
C GLY A 181 -6.64 19.36 -16.72
N GLN A 182 -5.89 18.28 -16.94
CA GLN A 182 -5.66 17.70 -18.27
C GLN A 182 -6.11 16.23 -18.35
N PRO A 183 -6.78 15.82 -19.44
CA PRO A 183 -7.12 14.42 -19.67
C PRO A 183 -5.90 13.50 -19.64
N ARG A 184 -6.05 12.30 -19.05
CA ARG A 184 -4.96 11.31 -18.95
C ARG A 184 -4.32 10.96 -20.29
N ARG A 185 -5.09 10.97 -21.39
CA ARG A 185 -4.58 10.70 -22.75
C ARG A 185 -3.58 11.75 -23.24
N GLU A 186 -3.72 13.00 -22.79
CA GLU A 186 -2.85 14.11 -23.19
C GLU A 186 -1.57 14.13 -22.35
N LEU A 187 -1.65 13.73 -21.07
CA LEU A 187 -0.50 13.62 -20.16
C LEU A 187 0.43 12.44 -20.48
N LEU A 188 -0.11 11.40 -21.10
CA LEU A 188 0.64 10.25 -21.62
C LEU A 188 1.04 10.46 -23.09
N GLY A 189 0.97 11.70 -23.61
CA GLY A 189 1.06 12.02 -25.03
C GLY A 189 2.21 11.35 -25.78
N ALA A 190 1.84 10.77 -26.94
CA ALA A 190 2.64 10.23 -28.04
C ALA A 190 3.61 9.08 -27.71
#